data_AF-A0A350SSI0-F1
#
_entry.id   AF-A0A350SSI0-F1
#
_cell.length_a   1.000
_cell.length_b   1.000
_cell.length_c   1.000
_cell.angle_alpha   90.00
_cell.angle_beta   90.00
_cell.angle_gamma   90.00
#
_symmetry.space_group_name_H-M   'P 1'
#
loop_
_entity.id
_entity.type
_entity.pdbx_description
1 polymer ?
#
loop_
_entity_poly.entity_id
_entity_poly.type
_entity_poly.pdbx_seq_one_letter_code
_entity_poly.pdbx_strand_id
1 'polypeptide(L)'
;MAHLNWTPDLETGIREIDGQHKRIVEYINQLYDARDHHDREAVGAVIDEMVDYTLSHFAFEESLMADAGYMFSGPHKKVHELFTRKVGEYRMRFEAGEDVASELHAMLSRWLFNHIRNDDKSYADSVKVYLKNVSHGDADMKAQIKEELIRELHLKKKRGFFARLFGGE
;
A
#
# COMPACT_ATOMS: atom_id res chain seq x y z
N MET A 1 18.53 -20.75 -6.46
CA MET A 1 17.33 -20.53 -5.61
C MET A 1 16.13 -21.07 -6.35
N ALA A 2 14.91 -20.98 -5.84
CA ALA A 2 13.70 -21.46 -6.52
C ALA A 2 12.62 -20.38 -6.42
N HIS A 3 11.55 -20.55 -7.19
CA HIS A 3 10.33 -19.75 -7.06
C HIS A 3 9.85 -19.70 -5.61
N LEU A 4 9.41 -18.53 -5.20
CA LEU A 4 8.71 -18.29 -3.96
C LEU A 4 7.26 -18.72 -4.09
N ASN A 5 6.76 -19.34 -3.02
CA ASN A 5 5.35 -19.71 -2.90
C ASN A 5 4.72 -18.92 -1.77
N TRP A 6 3.54 -18.35 -2.03
CA TRP A 6 2.75 -17.71 -0.98
C TRP A 6 2.22 -18.75 0.00
N THR A 7 2.31 -18.47 1.29
CA THR A 7 1.85 -19.35 2.35
C THR A 7 0.94 -18.61 3.33
N PRO A 8 -0.01 -19.29 4.00
CA PRO A 8 -0.95 -18.63 4.93
C PRO A 8 -0.28 -17.88 6.09
N ASP A 9 0.94 -18.25 6.49
CA ASP A 9 1.69 -17.53 7.52
C ASP A 9 2.22 -16.16 7.07
N LEU A 10 2.05 -15.78 5.80
CA LEU A 10 2.32 -14.44 5.28
C LEU A 10 1.06 -13.56 5.24
N GLU A 11 -0.12 -14.10 5.57
CA GLU A 11 -1.33 -13.30 5.58
C GLU A 11 -1.39 -12.39 6.81
N THR A 12 -1.49 -11.09 6.55
CA THR A 12 -1.82 -10.06 7.56
C THR A 12 -3.31 -10.10 7.90
N GLY A 13 -4.14 -10.61 7.00
CA GLY A 13 -5.60 -10.62 7.09
C GLY A 13 -6.23 -9.28 6.70
N ILE A 14 -5.47 -8.40 6.04
CA ILE A 14 -5.96 -7.19 5.38
C ILE A 14 -5.85 -7.44 3.88
N ARG A 15 -7.00 -7.55 3.20
CA ARG A 15 -7.07 -8.06 1.83
C ARG A 15 -6.21 -7.27 0.85
N GLU A 16 -6.23 -5.96 0.98
CA GLU A 16 -5.50 -5.02 0.13
C GLU A 16 -3.98 -5.17 0.32
N ILE A 17 -3.52 -5.36 1.56
CA ILE A 17 -2.11 -5.59 1.90
C ILE A 17 -1.65 -6.95 1.39
N ASP A 18 -2.41 -8.01 1.69
CA ASP A 18 -2.07 -9.37 1.26
C ASP A 18 -2.03 -9.47 -0.28
N GLY A 19 -2.86 -8.71 -0.99
CA GLY A 19 -2.82 -8.59 -2.44
C GLY A 19 -1.54 -7.89 -2.93
N GLN A 20 -1.11 -6.83 -2.26
CA GLN A 20 0.13 -6.13 -2.60
C GLN A 20 1.36 -7.01 -2.34
N HIS A 21 1.42 -7.71 -1.21
CA HIS A 21 2.51 -8.65 -0.90
C HIS A 21 2.60 -9.79 -1.92
N LYS A 22 1.46 -10.37 -2.33
CA LYS A 22 1.42 -11.39 -3.39
C LYS A 22 2.00 -10.87 -4.70
N ARG A 23 1.67 -9.63 -5.06
CA ARG A 23 2.23 -9.00 -6.26
C ARG A 23 3.75 -8.79 -6.16
N ILE A 24 4.27 -8.44 -4.98
CA ILE A 24 5.73 -8.36 -4.76
C ILE A 24 6.37 -9.74 -4.91
N VAL A 25 5.74 -10.81 -4.40
CA VAL A 25 6.21 -12.19 -4.61
C VAL A 25 6.26 -12.55 -6.10
N GLU A 26 5.27 -12.15 -6.89
CA GLU A 26 5.27 -12.34 -8.35
C GLU A 26 6.46 -11.64 -9.01
N TYR A 27 6.80 -10.41 -8.62
CA TYR A 27 7.98 -9.70 -9.13
C TYR A 27 9.29 -10.42 -8.79
N ILE A 28 9.42 -10.93 -7.55
CA ILE A 28 10.61 -11.69 -7.16
C ILE A 28 10.75 -12.97 -8.01
N ASN A 29 9.63 -13.62 -8.32
CA ASN A 29 9.60 -14.78 -9.20
C ASN A 29 9.91 -14.42 -10.67
N GLN A 30 9.44 -13.28 -11.17
CA GLN A 30 9.81 -12.79 -12.50
C GLN A 30 11.32 -12.48 -12.59
N LEU A 31 11.93 -11.96 -11.51
CA LEU A 31 13.37 -11.74 -11.44
C LEU A 31 14.13 -13.07 -11.50
N TYR A 32 13.59 -14.11 -10.84
CA TYR A 32 14.13 -15.46 -10.93
C TYR A 32 14.10 -15.96 -12.38
N ASP A 33 12.96 -15.84 -13.06
CA ASP A 33 12.75 -16.34 -14.41
C ASP A 33 13.61 -15.58 -15.44
N ALA A 34 13.64 -14.25 -15.38
CA ALA A 34 14.45 -13.42 -16.27
C ALA A 34 15.95 -13.78 -16.19
N ARG A 35 16.45 -14.03 -14.97
CA ARG A 35 17.81 -14.51 -14.74
C ARG A 35 18.03 -15.91 -15.34
N ASP A 36 17.10 -16.83 -15.14
CA ASP A 36 17.21 -18.22 -15.62
C ASP A 36 17.27 -18.30 -17.16
N HIS A 37 16.57 -17.38 -17.84
CA HIS A 37 16.61 -17.22 -19.30
C HIS A 37 17.81 -16.40 -19.80
N HIS A 38 18.69 -15.95 -18.90
CA HIS A 38 19.82 -15.07 -19.21
C HIS A 38 19.42 -13.77 -19.94
N ASP A 39 18.21 -13.28 -19.66
CA ASP A 39 17.67 -12.06 -20.28
C ASP A 39 17.97 -10.84 -19.40
N ARG A 40 19.06 -10.15 -19.72
CA ARG A 40 19.48 -8.97 -18.98
C ARG A 40 18.47 -7.81 -19.11
N GLU A 41 17.82 -7.65 -20.26
CA GLU A 41 16.85 -6.57 -20.44
C GLU A 41 15.63 -6.80 -19.55
N ALA A 42 15.12 -8.04 -19.53
CA ALA A 42 14.02 -8.43 -18.64
C ALA A 42 14.40 -8.30 -17.16
N VAL A 43 15.64 -8.65 -16.76
CA VAL A 43 16.11 -8.42 -15.39
C VAL A 43 16.02 -6.94 -15.02
N GLY A 44 16.48 -6.05 -15.91
CA GLY A 44 16.40 -4.60 -15.68
C GLY A 44 14.97 -4.10 -15.53
N ALA A 45 14.09 -4.51 -16.44
CA ALA A 45 12.68 -4.14 -16.39
C ALA A 45 12.00 -4.60 -15.10
N VAL A 46 12.23 -5.85 -14.68
CA VAL A 46 11.67 -6.38 -13.43
C VAL A 46 12.20 -5.65 -12.20
N ILE A 47 13.49 -5.28 -12.18
CA ILE A 47 14.06 -4.50 -11.06
C ILE A 47 13.35 -3.15 -10.93
N ASP A 48 13.17 -2.44 -12.04
CA ASP A 48 12.51 -1.12 -12.05
C ASP A 48 11.04 -1.22 -11.62
N GLU A 49 10.28 -2.14 -12.22
CA GLU A 49 8.87 -2.34 -11.87
C GLU A 49 8.67 -2.74 -10.40
N MET A 50 9.52 -3.64 -9.89
CA MET A 50 9.46 -4.08 -8.50
C MET A 50 9.79 -2.94 -7.53
N VAL A 51 10.79 -2.10 -7.84
CA VAL A 51 11.14 -0.93 -7.02
C VAL A 51 9.95 0.02 -6.93
N ASP A 52 9.41 0.41 -8.08
CA ASP A 52 8.28 1.35 -8.13
C ASP A 52 7.06 0.81 -7.39
N TYR A 53 6.75 -0.47 -7.59
CA TYR A 53 5.64 -1.12 -6.90
C TYR A 53 5.86 -1.17 -5.38
N THR A 54 7.05 -1.55 -4.93
CA THR A 54 7.36 -1.67 -3.50
C THR A 54 7.34 -0.31 -2.79
N LEU A 55 7.77 0.76 -3.46
CA LEU A 55 7.65 2.12 -2.94
C LEU A 55 6.19 2.55 -2.77
N SER A 56 5.34 2.23 -3.75
CA SER A 56 3.92 2.53 -3.67
C SER A 56 3.22 1.74 -2.54
N HIS A 57 3.64 0.50 -2.34
CA HIS A 57 3.18 -0.37 -1.24
C HIS A 57 3.55 0.22 0.13
N PHE A 58 4.80 0.62 0.33
CA PHE A 58 5.23 1.25 1.59
C PHE A 58 4.48 2.55 1.86
N ALA A 59 4.28 3.40 0.85
CA ALA A 59 3.52 4.64 1.03
C ALA A 59 2.07 4.35 1.45
N PHE A 60 1.46 3.31 0.91
CA PHE A 60 0.13 2.85 1.29
C PHE A 60 0.08 2.38 2.74
N GLU A 61 1.00 1.52 3.16
CA GLU A 61 1.09 1.04 4.54
C GLU A 61 1.37 2.16 5.53
N GLU A 62 2.31 3.06 5.22
CA GLU A 62 2.65 4.20 6.06
C GLU A 62 1.43 5.11 6.29
N SER A 63 0.64 5.36 5.25
CA SER A 63 -0.61 6.12 5.37
C SER A 63 -1.61 5.39 6.26
N LEU A 64 -1.83 4.09 6.03
CA LEU A 64 -2.77 3.29 6.82
C LEU A 64 -2.36 3.21 8.29
N MET A 65 -1.07 3.01 8.57
CA MET A 65 -0.54 2.99 9.93
C MET A 65 -0.71 4.33 10.64
N ALA A 66 -0.47 5.44 9.92
CA ALA A 66 -0.65 6.78 10.46
C ALA A 66 -2.13 7.06 10.80
N ASP A 67 -3.04 6.76 9.88
CA ASP A 67 -4.47 6.94 10.07
C ASP A 67 -5.04 6.06 11.20
N ALA A 68 -4.53 4.83 11.32
CA ALA A 68 -4.88 3.91 12.39
C ALA A 68 -4.26 4.26 13.75
N GLY A 69 -3.38 5.28 13.82
CA GLY A 69 -2.70 5.68 15.04
C GLY A 69 -1.71 4.62 15.57
N TYR A 70 -1.11 3.82 14.69
CA TYR A 70 -0.16 2.79 15.10
C TYR A 70 1.11 3.41 15.69
N MET A 71 1.40 3.08 16.96
CA MET A 71 2.46 3.73 17.75
C MET A 71 3.88 3.52 17.21
N PHE A 72 4.12 2.46 16.43
CA PHE A 72 5.43 2.15 15.85
C PHE A 72 5.53 2.49 14.36
N SER A 73 4.64 3.34 13.83
CA SER A 73 4.69 3.81 12.43
C SER A 73 6.04 4.46 12.06
N GLY A 74 6.60 5.28 12.96
CA GLY A 74 7.92 5.91 12.76
C GLY A 74 9.07 4.89 12.59
N PRO A 75 9.28 3.97 13.56
CA PRO A 75 10.24 2.88 13.42
C PRO A 75 10.01 2.02 12.18
N HIS A 76 8.76 1.66 11.87
CA HIS A 76 8.42 0.84 10.70
C HIS A 76 8.83 1.54 9.39
N LYS A 77 8.52 2.82 9.24
CA LYS A 77 8.98 3.65 8.11
C LYS A 77 10.51 3.65 7.96
N LYS A 78 11.27 3.60 9.06
CA LYS A 78 12.75 3.52 8.98
C LYS A 78 13.23 2.19 8.41
N VAL A 79 12.50 1.09 8.65
CA VAL A 79 12.76 -0.20 8.01
C VAL A 79 12.54 -0.11 6.50
N HIS A 80 11.45 0.52 6.05
CA HIS A 80 11.19 0.78 4.62
C HIS A 80 12.26 1.65 3.95
N GLU A 81 12.68 2.73 4.60
CA GLU A 81 13.72 3.62 4.08
C GLU A 81 15.07 2.89 3.92
N LEU A 82 15.43 2.01 4.88
CA LEU A 82 16.64 1.18 4.81
C LEU A 82 16.59 0.20 3.66
N PHE A 83 15.45 -0.48 3.49
CA PHE A 83 15.25 -1.41 2.37
C PHE A 83 15.32 -0.71 1.02
N THR A 84 14.65 0.44 0.88
CA THR A 84 14.66 1.26 -0.34
C THR A 84 16.09 1.63 -0.76
N ARG A 85 16.91 2.10 0.19
CA ARG A 85 18.32 2.38 -0.08
C ARG A 85 19.06 1.14 -0.56
N LYS A 86 18.80 -0.01 0.08
CA LYS A 86 19.47 -1.26 -0.27
C LYS A 86 19.12 -1.73 -1.68
N VAL A 87 17.86 -1.64 -2.09
CA VAL A 87 17.45 -1.98 -3.47
C VAL A 87 18.05 -0.98 -4.48
N GLY A 88 18.12 0.32 -4.11
CA GLY A 88 18.82 1.33 -4.92
C GLY A 88 20.30 0.98 -5.18
N GLU A 89 21.02 0.44 -4.19
CA GLU A 89 22.39 -0.05 -4.38
C GLU A 89 22.46 -1.19 -5.42
N TYR A 90 21.52 -2.14 -5.37
CA TYR A 90 21.45 -3.22 -6.36
C TYR A 90 21.17 -2.71 -7.77
N ARG A 91 20.24 -1.77 -7.91
CA ARG A 91 19.93 -1.13 -9.19
C ARG A 91 21.17 -0.44 -9.80
N MET A 92 21.88 0.36 -9.01
CA MET A 92 23.10 1.03 -9.50
C MET A 92 24.18 0.04 -9.94
N ARG A 93 24.40 -1.03 -9.17
CA ARG A 93 25.35 -2.10 -9.53
C ARG A 93 24.94 -2.82 -10.82
N PHE A 94 23.66 -3.11 -10.97
CA PHE A 94 23.12 -3.70 -12.18
C PHE A 94 23.33 -2.79 -13.40
N GLU A 95 23.01 -1.51 -13.29
CA GLU A 95 23.24 -0.49 -14.33
C GLU A 95 24.72 -0.36 -14.70
N ALA A 96 25.63 -0.53 -13.73
CA ALA A 96 27.09 -0.58 -13.97
C ALA A 96 27.57 -1.87 -14.65
N GLY A 97 26.68 -2.83 -14.91
CA GLY A 97 26.97 -4.07 -15.63
C GLY A 97 27.22 -5.29 -14.73
N GLU A 98 27.07 -5.16 -13.41
CA GLU A 98 27.19 -6.32 -12.51
C GLU A 98 26.01 -7.28 -12.63
N ASP A 99 26.29 -8.59 -12.59
CA ASP A 99 25.25 -9.60 -12.39
C ASP A 99 24.88 -9.68 -10.91
N VAL A 100 23.81 -8.98 -10.54
CA VAL A 100 23.29 -8.95 -9.18
C VAL A 100 22.03 -9.78 -8.98
N ALA A 101 21.48 -10.39 -10.03
CA ALA A 101 20.10 -10.92 -10.00
C ALA A 101 19.91 -12.03 -8.96
N SER A 102 20.90 -12.91 -8.81
CA SER A 102 20.87 -13.99 -7.80
C SER A 102 20.96 -13.44 -6.37
N GLU A 103 21.86 -12.47 -6.15
CA GLU A 103 22.07 -11.82 -4.85
C GLU A 103 20.83 -11.01 -4.44
N LEU A 104 20.30 -10.22 -5.36
CA LEU A 104 19.10 -9.42 -5.20
C LEU A 104 17.88 -10.30 -4.88
N HIS A 105 17.64 -11.35 -5.67
CA HIS A 105 16.57 -12.31 -5.38
C HIS A 105 16.67 -12.85 -3.95
N ALA A 106 17.84 -13.33 -3.54
CA ALA A 106 18.05 -13.88 -2.20
C ALA A 106 17.77 -12.86 -1.09
N MET A 107 18.20 -11.62 -1.29
CA MET A 107 17.98 -10.51 -0.35
C MET A 107 16.49 -10.19 -0.24
N LEU A 108 15.80 -10.01 -1.37
CA LEU A 108 14.37 -9.70 -1.44
C LEU A 108 13.52 -10.78 -0.78
N SER A 109 13.76 -12.05 -1.12
CA SER A 109 12.99 -13.18 -0.56
C SER A 109 13.09 -13.22 0.96
N ARG A 110 14.30 -13.06 1.49
CA ARG A 110 14.55 -13.08 2.94
C ARG A 110 13.93 -11.88 3.62
N TRP A 111 14.12 -10.69 3.04
CA TRP A 111 13.62 -9.46 3.62
C TRP A 111 12.10 -9.45 3.68
N LEU A 112 11.42 -9.70 2.55
CA LEU A 112 9.96 -9.65 2.46
C LEU A 112 9.31 -10.59 3.48
N PHE A 113 9.75 -11.85 3.52
CA PHE A 113 9.15 -12.84 4.41
C PHE A 113 9.40 -12.55 5.89
N ASN A 114 10.56 -11.99 6.22
CA ASN A 114 10.83 -11.59 7.61
C ASN A 114 10.06 -10.33 7.99
N HIS A 115 9.95 -9.39 7.06
CA HIS A 115 9.26 -8.13 7.27
C HIS A 115 7.76 -8.34 7.49
N ILE A 116 7.10 -9.09 6.60
CA ILE A 116 5.69 -9.45 6.76
C ILE A 116 5.42 -10.10 8.12
N ARG A 117 6.26 -11.07 8.51
CA ARG A 117 6.04 -11.85 9.73
C ARG A 117 6.25 -11.05 11.01
N ASN A 118 7.24 -10.16 11.04
CA ASN A 118 7.66 -9.49 12.26
C ASN A 118 7.17 -8.03 12.36
N ASP A 119 7.06 -7.34 11.24
CA ASP A 119 6.71 -5.93 11.17
C ASP A 119 5.25 -5.74 10.74
N ASP A 120 4.84 -6.27 9.57
CA ASP A 120 3.52 -5.94 8.99
C ASP A 120 2.37 -6.53 9.81
N LYS A 121 2.56 -7.75 10.30
CA LYS A 121 1.62 -8.39 11.23
C LYS A 121 1.43 -7.59 12.52
N SER A 122 2.41 -6.79 12.93
CA SER A 122 2.34 -6.03 14.18
C SER A 122 1.41 -4.82 14.08
N TYR A 123 1.26 -4.21 12.90
CA TYR A 123 0.29 -3.12 12.70
C TYR A 123 -1.12 -3.64 12.37
N ALA A 124 -1.25 -4.88 11.91
CA ALA A 124 -2.46 -5.41 11.29
C ALA A 124 -3.73 -5.25 12.15
N ASP A 125 -3.65 -5.50 13.46
CA ASP A 125 -4.82 -5.37 14.34
C ASP A 125 -5.26 -3.91 14.52
N SER A 126 -4.31 -2.98 14.62
CA SER A 126 -4.61 -1.55 14.71
C SER A 126 -5.33 -1.06 13.45
N VAL A 127 -4.81 -1.46 12.28
CA VAL A 127 -5.41 -1.11 10.98
C VAL A 127 -6.77 -1.78 10.78
N LYS A 128 -6.96 -3.05 11.17
CA LYS A 128 -8.27 -3.72 11.10
C LYS A 128 -9.32 -3.02 11.96
N VAL A 129 -8.96 -2.56 13.16
CA VAL A 129 -9.87 -1.78 14.02
C VAL A 129 -10.23 -0.46 13.35
N TYR A 130 -9.23 0.26 12.81
CA TYR A 130 -9.46 1.49 12.06
C TYR A 130 -10.40 1.27 10.87
N LEU A 131 -10.13 0.28 10.00
CA LEU A 131 -10.96 -0.01 8.83
C LEU A 131 -12.39 -0.42 9.20
N LYS A 132 -12.58 -1.15 10.32
CA LYS A 132 -13.92 -1.43 10.86
C LYS A 132 -14.60 -0.14 11.29
N ASN A 133 -13.92 0.74 12.02
CA ASN A 133 -14.51 1.99 12.49
C ASN A 133 -14.81 2.97 11.35
N VAL A 134 -13.98 3.01 10.30
CA VAL A 134 -14.25 3.81 9.08
C VAL A 134 -15.44 3.23 8.31
N SER A 135 -15.48 1.91 8.12
CA SER A 135 -16.61 1.27 7.43
C SER A 135 -17.94 1.36 8.20
N HIS A 136 -17.91 1.41 9.53
CA HIS A 136 -19.10 1.57 10.36
C HIS A 136 -19.46 3.05 10.62
N GLY A 137 -18.47 3.94 10.67
CA GLY A 137 -18.63 5.38 10.89
C GLY A 137 -19.26 6.12 9.70
N ASP A 138 -19.33 5.47 8.54
CA ASP A 138 -19.80 6.11 7.32
C ASP A 138 -21.33 6.06 7.14
N ALA A 139 -22.06 5.17 7.81
CA ALA A 139 -23.52 5.13 7.65
C ALA A 139 -24.21 6.29 8.39
N ASP A 140 -23.85 6.51 9.66
CA ASP A 140 -24.45 7.54 10.49
C ASP A 140 -23.94 8.94 10.13
N MET A 141 -22.64 9.09 9.83
CA MET A 141 -22.08 10.36 9.37
C MET A 141 -22.64 10.76 8.00
N LYS A 142 -22.71 9.83 7.02
CA LYS A 142 -23.35 10.13 5.72
C LYS A 142 -24.84 10.41 5.88
N ALA A 143 -25.54 9.73 6.80
CA ALA A 143 -26.95 10.02 7.08
C ALA A 143 -27.14 11.41 7.70
N GLN A 144 -26.30 11.80 8.66
CA GLN A 144 -26.35 13.13 9.29
C GLN A 144 -26.03 14.24 8.28
N ILE A 145 -24.96 14.10 7.50
CA ILE A 145 -24.59 15.06 6.45
C ILE A 145 -25.69 15.17 5.40
N LYS A 146 -26.30 14.05 5.00
CA LYS A 146 -27.41 14.03 4.03
C LYS A 146 -28.66 14.72 4.60
N GLU A 147 -29.03 14.46 5.84
CA GLU A 147 -30.14 15.14 6.53
C GLU A 147 -29.91 16.65 6.64
N GLU A 148 -28.71 17.07 7.02
CA GLU A 148 -28.35 18.48 7.13
C GLU A 148 -28.40 19.20 5.78
N LEU A 149 -27.86 18.56 4.72
CA LEU A 149 -27.93 19.09 3.36
C LEU A 149 -29.38 19.20 2.85
N ILE A 150 -30.22 18.19 3.12
CA ILE A 150 -31.64 18.21 2.74
C ILE A 150 -32.38 19.35 3.47
N ARG A 151 -32.07 19.60 4.75
CA ARG A 151 -32.64 20.73 5.50
C ARG A 151 -32.21 22.06 4.94
N GLU A 152 -30.92 22.24 4.65
CA GLU A 152 -30.43 23.47 4.02
C GLU A 152 -31.08 23.74 2.66
N LEU A 153 -31.22 22.70 1.82
CA LEU A 153 -31.88 22.83 0.52
C LEU A 153 -33.36 23.20 0.66
N HIS A 154 -34.07 22.63 1.63
CA HIS A 154 -35.46 23.01 1.92
C HIS A 154 -35.57 24.45 2.44
N LEU A 155 -34.64 24.88 3.29
CA LEU A 155 -34.59 26.26 3.81
C LEU A 155 -34.28 27.25 2.69
N LYS A 156 -33.31 26.95 1.81
CA LYS A 156 -33.00 27.78 0.63
C LYS A 156 -34.17 27.81 -0.37
N LYS A 157 -34.86 26.69 -0.60
CA LYS A 157 -36.03 26.63 -1.49
C LYS A 157 -37.21 27.43 -0.93
N LYS A 158 -37.47 27.36 0.39
CA LYS A 158 -38.45 28.23 1.06
C LYS A 158 -38.06 29.70 0.93
N ARG A 159 -36.81 30.07 1.27
CA ARG A 159 -36.33 31.47 1.15
C ARG A 159 -36.41 32.00 -0.29
N GLY A 160 -36.02 31.20 -1.28
CA GLY A 160 -36.11 31.56 -2.70
C GLY A 160 -37.52 31.53 -3.28
N PHE A 161 -38.46 30.83 -2.64
CA PHE A 161 -39.89 30.89 -2.94
C PHE A 161 -40.52 32.16 -2.35
N PHE A 162 -40.21 32.49 -1.09
CA PHE A 162 -40.65 33.74 -0.45
C PHE A 162 -40.06 34.99 -1.13
N ALA A 163 -38.79 34.97 -1.52
CA ALA A 163 -38.16 36.07 -2.25
C ALA A 163 -38.81 36.31 -3.63
N ARG A 164 -39.31 35.25 -4.31
CA ARG A 164 -40.05 35.37 -5.58
C ARG A 164 -41.51 35.80 -5.41
N LEU A 165 -42.10 35.57 -4.24
CA LEU A 165 -43.49 35.94 -3.92
C LEU A 165 -43.64 37.39 -3.45
N PHE A 166 -42.58 37.99 -2.91
CA PHE A 166 -42.61 39.33 -2.33
C PHE A 166 -41.56 40.31 -2.90
N GLY A 167 -40.67 39.86 -3.80
CA GLY A 167 -39.57 40.66 -4.35
C GLY A 167 -39.75 41.01 -5.83
N GLY A 168 -40.95 41.39 -6.23
CA GLY A 168 -41.23 41.98 -7.54
C GLY A 168 -41.43 43.49 -7.41
N GLU A 169 -40.33 44.25 -7.45
CA GLU A 169 -40.17 45.58 -8.08
C GLU A 169 -38.71 45.73 -8.53
#